data_AF-A0A5C5SVW2-F1
#
_entry.id   AF-A0A5C5SVW2-F1
#
_cell.length_a   1.000
_cell.length_b   1.000
_cell.length_c   1.000
_cell.angle_alpha   90.00
_cell.angle_beta   90.00
_cell.angle_gamma   90.00
#
_symmetry.space_group_name_H-M   'P 1'
#
loop_
_entity.id
_entity.type
_entity.pdbx_description
1 polymer ?
#
loop_
_entity_poly.entity_id
_entity_poly.type
_entity_poly.pdbx_seq_one_letter_code
_entity_poly.pdbx_strand_id
1 'polypeptide(L)'
;MNRSLSSIAAPELRFPSPARLRVGDRFVFLPTVDAAIDWLRSPANAALCQRLTQALELLLAAQGSRSSSDLHAGYSALLEGAEREGLVFR
;
A
#
# COMPACT_ATOMS: atom_id res chain seq x y z
N MET A 1 4.52 -24.98 -32.47
CA MET A 1 3.97 -23.63 -32.70
C MET A 1 4.05 -22.86 -31.40
N ASN A 2 5.14 -22.09 -31.21
CA ASN A 2 5.28 -21.15 -30.10
C ASN A 2 4.35 -19.98 -30.34
N ARG A 3 3.27 -19.88 -29.56
CA ARG A 3 2.55 -18.62 -29.40
C ARG A 3 2.80 -18.15 -27.97
N SER A 4 3.75 -17.22 -27.86
CA SER A 4 4.10 -16.52 -26.64
C SER A 4 2.82 -16.00 -25.98
N LEU A 5 2.47 -16.57 -24.83
CA LEU A 5 1.50 -16.00 -23.92
C LEU A 5 2.15 -14.74 -23.36
N SER A 6 1.82 -13.60 -23.96
CA SER A 6 2.04 -12.30 -23.37
C SER A 6 1.43 -12.34 -21.96
N SER A 7 2.29 -12.44 -20.94
CA SER A 7 1.92 -12.19 -19.56
C SER A 7 1.55 -10.72 -19.48
N ILE A 8 0.29 -10.40 -19.76
CA ILE A 8 -0.27 -9.07 -19.55
C ILE A 8 -0.26 -8.92 -18.03
N ALA A 9 0.76 -8.25 -17.50
CA ALA A 9 0.83 -7.89 -16.09
C ALA A 9 -0.53 -7.28 -15.71
N ALA A 10 -1.21 -7.87 -14.73
CA ALA A 10 -2.49 -7.36 -14.26
C ALA A 10 -2.31 -5.86 -13.92
N PRO A 11 -3.27 -4.99 -14.27
CA PRO A 11 -3.10 -3.56 -14.05
C PRO A 11 -2.80 -3.30 -12.57
N GLU A 12 -1.77 -2.50 -12.28
CA GLU A 12 -1.40 -2.19 -10.89
C GLU A 12 -2.59 -1.56 -10.17
N LEU A 13 -2.85 -1.96 -8.92
CA LEU A 13 -3.94 -1.40 -8.13
C LEU A 13 -3.49 -0.05 -7.54
N ARG A 14 -3.77 1.03 -8.27
CA ARG A 14 -3.36 2.40 -7.94
C ARG A 14 -4.27 3.03 -6.91
N PHE A 15 -3.69 3.79 -5.99
CA PHE A 15 -4.47 4.64 -5.09
C PHE A 15 -5.08 5.83 -5.85
N PRO A 16 -6.20 6.40 -5.36
CA PRO A 16 -6.79 7.60 -5.94
C PRO A 16 -5.82 8.80 -5.90
N SER A 17 -4.97 8.86 -4.88
CA SER A 17 -3.80 9.75 -4.82
C SER A 17 -2.62 8.98 -4.22
N PRO A 18 -1.38 9.17 -4.70
CA PRO A 18 -0.23 8.51 -4.09
C PRO A 18 -0.10 8.88 -2.61
N ALA A 19 0.06 7.88 -1.74
CA ALA A 19 0.37 8.14 -0.35
C ALA A 19 1.81 8.62 -0.22
N ARG A 20 1.99 9.81 0.36
CA ARG A 20 3.27 10.46 0.60
C ARG A 20 3.51 10.52 2.10
N LEU A 21 4.48 9.77 2.58
CA LEU A 21 4.76 9.64 4.01
C LEU A 21 6.14 10.22 4.33
N ARG A 22 6.28 10.86 5.49
CA ARG A 22 7.57 11.23 6.06
C ARG A 22 7.88 10.29 7.22
N VAL A 23 8.95 9.52 7.09
CA VAL A 23 9.39 8.53 8.07
C VAL A 23 10.76 8.98 8.57
N GLY A 24 10.78 9.66 9.72
CA GLY A 24 11.98 10.37 10.19
C GLY A 24 12.41 11.46 9.20
N ASP A 25 13.62 11.32 8.63
CA ASP A 25 14.17 12.24 7.62
C ASP A 25 13.99 11.78 6.18
N ARG A 26 13.23 10.70 5.97
CA ARG A 26 13.00 10.14 4.63
C ARG A 26 11.56 10.39 4.18
N PHE A 27 11.42 10.65 2.88
CA PHE A 27 10.12 10.66 2.21
C PHE A 27 9.90 9.33 1.52
N VAL A 28 8.68 8.81 1.64
CA VAL A 28 8.24 7.55 1.05
C VAL A 28 7.06 7.86 0.14
N PHE A 29 7.11 7.34 -1.08
CA PHE A 29 6.08 7.51 -2.10
C PHE A 29 5.46 6.16 -2.44
N LEU A 30 4.16 6.01 -2.19
CA LEU A 30 3.42 4.76 -2.36
C LEU A 30 2.26 5.01 -3.36
N PRO A 31 2.48 4.80 -4.67
CA PRO A 31 1.46 5.04 -5.69
C PRO A 31 0.44 3.89 -5.84
N THR A 32 0.78 2.69 -5.35
CA THR A 32 0.01 1.46 -5.54
C THR A 32 -0.14 0.69 -4.23
N VAL A 33 -1.15 -0.18 -4.19
CA VAL A 33 -1.36 -1.13 -3.09
C VAL A 33 -0.15 -2.04 -2.91
N ASP A 34 0.39 -2.59 -4.00
CA ASP A 34 1.59 -3.44 -3.95
C ASP A 34 2.79 -2.70 -3.35
N ALA A 35 3.04 -1.45 -3.77
CA ALA A 35 4.12 -0.64 -3.21
C ALA A 35 3.93 -0.38 -1.71
N ALA A 36 2.69 -0.15 -1.26
CA ALA A 36 2.38 0.03 0.16
C ALA A 36 2.58 -1.27 0.96
N ILE A 37 2.15 -2.42 0.43
CA ILE A 37 2.34 -3.73 1.06
C ILE A 37 3.83 -4.05 1.18
N ASP A 38 4.58 -3.90 0.09
CA ASP A 38 6.03 -4.19 0.06
C ASP A 38 6.78 -3.27 1.02
N TRP A 39 6.41 -1.99 1.07
CA TRP A 39 6.99 -1.06 2.02
C TRP A 39 6.66 -1.45 3.47
N LEU A 40 5.40 -1.74 3.82
CA LEU A 40 5.01 -2.15 5.18
C LEU A 40 5.72 -3.45 5.61
N ARG A 41 5.84 -4.42 4.70
CA ARG A 41 6.48 -5.72 4.98
C ARG A 41 8.00 -5.66 5.00
N SER A 42 8.61 -4.55 4.57
CA SER A 42 10.05 -4.37 4.65
C SER A 42 10.54 -4.54 6.10
N PRO A 43 11.64 -5.29 6.34
CA PRO A 43 12.18 -5.47 7.69
C PRO A 43 12.45 -4.15 8.43
N ALA A 44 12.82 -3.10 7.69
CA ALA A 44 13.05 -1.76 8.24
C ALA A 44 11.79 -1.13 8.88
N ASN A 45 10.61 -1.61 8.50
CA ASN A 45 9.32 -1.11 8.95
C ASN A 45 8.58 -2.10 9.85
N ALA A 46 9.20 -3.19 10.33
CA ALA A 46 8.50 -4.24 11.09
C ALA A 46 7.69 -3.71 12.29
N ALA A 47 8.25 -2.79 13.08
CA ALA A 47 7.55 -2.16 14.21
C ALA A 47 6.40 -1.24 13.77
N LEU A 48 6.51 -0.61 12.60
CA LEU A 48 5.44 0.18 12.02
C LEU A 48 4.35 -0.73 11.43
N CYS A 49 4.74 -1.81 10.76
CA CYS A 49 3.84 -2.84 10.24
C CYS A 49 2.94 -3.41 11.33
N GLN A 50 3.48 -3.68 12.52
CA GLN A 50 2.69 -4.13 13.66
C GLN A 50 1.62 -3.10 14.08
N ARG A 51 1.99 -1.82 14.12
CA ARG A 51 1.06 -0.73 14.45
C ARG A 51 0.05 -0.45 13.34
N LEU A 52 0.42 -0.71 12.09
CA LEU A 52 -0.39 -0.59 10.88
C LEU A 52 -0.97 -1.92 10.40
N THR A 53 -1.11 -2.92 11.28
CA THR A 53 -1.56 -4.28 10.90
C THR A 53 -2.92 -4.23 10.20
N GLN A 54 -3.87 -3.43 10.73
CA GLN A 54 -5.19 -3.29 10.11
C GLN A 54 -5.11 -2.69 8.69
N ALA A 55 -4.25 -1.70 8.47
CA ALA A 55 -4.06 -1.13 7.14
C ALA A 55 -3.46 -2.18 6.18
N LEU A 56 -2.48 -2.97 6.65
CA LEU A 56 -1.89 -4.04 5.86
C LEU A 56 -2.93 -5.11 5.49
N GLU A 57 -3.78 -5.54 6.41
CA GLU A 57 -4.84 -6.52 6.17
C GLU A 57 -5.83 -6.03 5.09
N LEU A 58 -6.24 -4.77 5.17
CA LEU A 58 -7.15 -4.16 4.19
C LEU A 58 -6.49 -3.99 2.82
N LEU A 59 -5.20 -3.66 2.78
CA LEU A 59 -4.43 -3.59 1.53
C LEU A 59 -4.30 -4.98 0.88
N LEU A 60 -4.06 -6.03 1.66
CA LEU A 60 -4.02 -7.41 1.17
C LEU A 60 -5.40 -7.87 0.67
N ALA A 61 -6.47 -7.51 1.37
CA ALA A 61 -7.83 -7.76 0.93
C ALA A 61 -8.11 -7.05 -0.41
N ALA A 62 -7.73 -5.78 -0.54
CA ALA A 62 -7.84 -5.02 -1.78
C ALA A 62 -7.03 -5.64 -2.93
N GLN A 63 -5.81 -6.12 -2.66
CA GLN A 63 -4.97 -6.80 -3.64
C GLN A 63 -5.65 -8.09 -4.17
N GLY A 64 -6.26 -8.88 -3.27
CA GLY A 64 -6.92 -10.13 -3.62
C GLY A 64 -8.29 -9.94 -4.29
N SER A 65 -9.12 -9.04 -3.77
CA SER A 65 -10.48 -8.81 -4.30
C SER A 65 -10.49 -7.89 -5.53
N ARG A 66 -9.50 -7.00 -5.63
CA ARG A 66 -9.42 -5.91 -6.62
C ARG A 66 -10.67 -5.01 -6.60
N SER A 67 -11.37 -4.97 -5.47
CA SER A 67 -12.57 -4.16 -5.27
C SER A 67 -12.21 -2.70 -5.00
N SER A 68 -12.96 -1.77 -5.60
CA SER A 68 -12.81 -0.34 -5.31
C SER A 68 -13.12 0.00 -3.84
N SER A 69 -14.04 -0.74 -3.22
CA SER A 69 -14.41 -0.53 -1.80
C SER A 69 -13.27 -0.93 -0.87
N ASP A 70 -12.65 -2.07 -1.14
CA ASP A 70 -11.52 -2.58 -0.34
C ASP A 70 -10.27 -1.72 -0.57
N LEU A 71 -10.04 -1.27 -1.81
CA LEU A 71 -8.99 -0.30 -2.13
C LEU A 71 -9.18 0.99 -1.33
N HIS A 72 -10.40 1.52 -1.27
CA HIS A 72 -10.69 2.73 -0.51
C HIS A 72 -10.49 2.49 0.99
N ALA A 73 -10.97 1.37 1.52
CA ALA A 73 -10.78 1.01 2.93
C ALA A 73 -9.29 0.87 3.30
N GLY A 74 -8.51 0.16 2.49
CA GLY A 74 -7.07 -0.01 2.70
C GLY A 74 -6.29 1.30 2.57
N TYR A 75 -6.66 2.15 1.62
CA TYR A 75 -6.05 3.47 1.45
C TYR A 75 -6.35 4.38 2.66
N SER A 76 -7.61 4.48 3.08
CA SER A 76 -8.01 5.29 4.22
C SER A 76 -7.35 4.80 5.51
N ALA A 77 -7.35 3.49 5.76
CA ALA A 77 -6.68 2.91 6.93
C ALA A 77 -5.16 3.14 6.93
N LEU A 78 -4.51 3.12 5.76
CA LEU A 78 -3.09 3.46 5.63
C LEU A 78 -2.83 4.92 5.99
N LEU A 79 -3.65 5.86 5.52
CA LEU A 79 -3.50 7.28 5.82
C LEU A 79 -3.79 7.59 7.29
N GLU A 80 -4.91 7.10 7.83
CA GLU A 80 -5.26 7.26 9.24
C GLU A 80 -4.22 6.62 10.17
N GLY A 81 -3.71 5.45 9.78
CA GLY A 81 -2.61 4.81 10.47
C GLY A 81 -1.34 5.65 10.42
N ALA A 82 -0.94 6.11 9.24
CA ALA A 82 0.22 6.99 9.10
C ALA A 82 0.08 8.28 9.92
N GLU A 83 -1.12 8.87 9.99
CA GLU A 83 -1.40 10.06 10.79
C GLU A 83 -1.21 9.80 12.29
N ARG A 84 -1.80 8.70 12.79
CA ARG A 84 -1.63 8.27 14.19
C ARG A 84 -0.16 8.04 14.56
N GLU A 85 0.62 7.54 13.61
CA GLU A 85 2.05 7.28 13.78
C GLU A 85 2.94 8.51 13.53
N GLY A 86 2.35 9.67 13.24
CA GLY A 86 3.06 10.92 12.99
C GLY A 86 3.83 10.95 11.65
N LEU A 87 3.46 10.09 10.71
CA LEU A 87 4.15 9.89 9.42
C LEU A 87 3.63 10.79 8.29
N VAL A 88 2.73 11.74 8.57
CA VAL A 88 2.04 12.50 7.52
C VAL A 88 2.79 13.79 7.16
N PHE A 89 2.79 14.12 5.87
CA PHE A 89 2.93 15.50 5.41
C PHE A 89 1.90 15.81 4.31
N ARG A 90 1.37 17.04 4.35
CA ARG A 90 0.22 17.58 3.58
C ARG A 90 0.27 17.39 2.07
#